data_AF-A0A7W0G3A9-F1
#
_entry.id   AF-A0A7W0G3A9-F1
#
_cell.length_a   1.000
_cell.length_b   1.000
_cell.length_c   1.000
_cell.angle_alpha   90.00
_cell.angle_beta   90.00
_cell.angle_gamma   90.00
#
_symmetry.space_group_name_H-M   'P 1'
#
loop_
_entity.id
_entity.type
_entity.pdbx_description
1 polymer ?
#
loop_
_entity_poly.entity_id
_entity_poly.type
_entity_poly.pdbx_seq_one_letter_code
_entity_poly.pdbx_strand_id
1 'polypeptide(L)'
;MAGGKRRKDSIHETPDVSYISNPDVAHEHTDVPVSPVLKFVAGLVVFGIVTMIAMYLMFLFFQRREQAAERRPSPLARQGEERLPPEPRLQLAPGFGVTTEDGKRVSLAYDPAGETSVVPQPQSEYWTVRDEWTQKLNGYGWVDEQAGTVRVPIDEAMRVYLQRQQAKSQGQQQQQPNGPSKP
;
A
#
# COMPACT_ATOMS: atom_id res chain seq x y z
N MET A 1 -17.91 -77.35 73.68
CA MET A 1 -17.83 -76.75 72.34
C MET A 1 -19.20 -76.24 71.95
N ALA A 2 -19.41 -74.92 71.81
CA ALA A 2 -20.35 -74.30 70.86
C ALA A 2 -20.46 -72.79 71.18
N GLY A 3 -20.01 -71.97 70.23
CA GLY A 3 -19.75 -70.56 70.38
C GLY A 3 -20.98 -69.66 70.42
N GLY A 4 -20.90 -68.62 71.26
CA GLY A 4 -21.80 -67.47 71.22
C GLY A 4 -21.50 -66.60 70.01
N LYS A 5 -22.49 -66.39 69.14
CA LYS A 5 -22.42 -65.39 68.06
C LYS A 5 -22.88 -64.04 68.61
N ARG A 6 -21.96 -63.10 68.80
CA ARG A 6 -22.30 -61.69 69.02
C ARG A 6 -22.94 -61.14 67.74
N ARG A 7 -24.18 -60.69 67.79
CA ARG A 7 -24.77 -59.88 66.71
C ARG A 7 -24.20 -58.47 66.83
N LYS A 8 -23.70 -57.93 65.72
CA LYS A 8 -23.31 -56.52 65.61
C LYS A 8 -24.59 -55.74 65.35
N ASP A 9 -24.99 -54.89 66.28
CA ASP A 9 -26.07 -53.95 66.05
C ASP A 9 -25.55 -52.86 65.10
N SER A 10 -26.12 -52.82 63.89
CA SER A 10 -25.83 -51.78 62.89
C SER A 10 -26.51 -50.49 63.33
N ILE A 11 -25.75 -49.55 63.89
CA ILE A 11 -26.24 -48.25 64.39
C ILE A 11 -26.63 -47.28 63.24
N HIS A 12 -26.63 -47.74 61.98
CA HIS A 12 -26.85 -46.90 60.79
C HIS A 12 -28.08 -47.29 59.96
N GLU A 13 -29.08 -47.91 60.57
CA GLU A 13 -30.42 -47.90 59.99
C GLU A 13 -31.04 -46.52 60.27
N THR A 14 -31.04 -45.66 59.25
CA THR A 14 -31.87 -44.46 59.27
C THR A 14 -33.32 -44.89 59.40
N PRO A 15 -34.09 -44.33 60.35
CA PRO A 15 -35.51 -44.66 60.51
C PRO A 15 -36.22 -44.53 59.16
N ASP A 16 -37.02 -45.53 58.80
CA ASP A 16 -37.82 -45.51 57.58
C ASP A 16 -38.81 -44.34 57.65
N VAL A 17 -38.49 -43.22 56.99
CA VAL A 17 -39.33 -42.01 56.98
C VAL A 17 -40.39 -42.02 55.88
N SER A 18 -40.65 -43.17 55.24
CA SER A 18 -41.70 -43.32 54.23
C SER A 18 -43.11 -42.98 54.74
N TYR A 19 -43.31 -42.96 56.06
CA TYR A 19 -44.56 -42.54 56.70
C TYR A 19 -44.70 -41.02 56.90
N ILE A 20 -43.65 -40.23 56.65
CA ILE A 20 -43.71 -38.76 56.73
C ILE A 20 -44.23 -38.25 55.38
N SER A 21 -45.55 -38.38 55.15
CA SER A 21 -46.24 -37.66 54.08
C SER A 21 -46.72 -36.33 54.65
N ASN A 22 -46.38 -35.20 54.01
CA ASN A 22 -46.95 -33.91 54.37
C ASN A 22 -48.27 -33.72 53.56
N PRO A 23 -49.45 -34.01 54.13
CA PRO A 23 -50.71 -34.06 53.38
C PRO A 23 -51.13 -32.68 52.85
N ASP A 24 -50.61 -31.61 53.45
CA ASP A 24 -50.87 -30.22 53.07
C ASP A 24 -49.88 -29.68 52.03
N VAL A 25 -49.04 -30.53 51.42
CA VAL A 25 -48.28 -30.17 50.21
C VAL A 25 -49.25 -30.17 49.04
N ALA A 26 -50.01 -29.09 48.91
CA ALA A 26 -50.61 -28.73 47.65
C ALA A 26 -49.48 -28.26 46.72
N HIS A 27 -49.21 -29.02 45.66
CA HIS A 27 -48.40 -28.49 44.56
C HIS A 27 -49.16 -27.31 43.95
N GLU A 28 -48.58 -26.11 44.01
CA GLU A 28 -49.14 -24.94 43.36
C GLU A 28 -49.11 -25.16 41.84
N HIS A 29 -50.26 -25.53 41.27
CA HIS A 29 -50.47 -25.58 39.82
C HIS A 29 -50.64 -24.15 39.29
N THR A 30 -49.63 -23.30 39.47
CA THR A 30 -49.54 -22.03 38.72
C THR A 30 -48.98 -22.38 37.35
N ASP A 31 -49.83 -23.00 36.53
CA ASP A 31 -49.53 -23.25 35.12
C ASP A 31 -49.46 -21.89 34.43
N VAL A 32 -48.26 -21.51 34.01
CA VAL A 32 -48.09 -20.29 33.22
C VAL A 32 -48.84 -20.48 31.90
N PRO A 33 -49.80 -19.61 31.56
CA PRO A 33 -50.52 -19.73 30.31
C PRO A 33 -49.55 -19.54 29.14
N VAL A 34 -49.34 -20.59 28.36
CA VAL A 34 -48.34 -20.62 27.27
C VAL A 34 -48.75 -19.72 26.10
N SER A 35 -50.05 -19.55 25.86
CA SER A 35 -50.57 -18.78 24.72
C SER A 35 -50.15 -17.30 24.75
N PRO A 36 -50.29 -16.56 25.88
CA PRO A 36 -49.70 -15.23 26.04
C PRO A 36 -48.20 -15.16 25.78
N VAL A 37 -47.44 -16.14 26.27
CA VAL A 37 -45.97 -16.19 26.11
C VAL A 37 -45.60 -16.34 24.63
N LEU A 38 -46.25 -17.25 23.90
CA LEU A 38 -46.00 -17.44 22.47
C LEU A 38 -46.38 -16.20 21.65
N LYS A 39 -47.51 -15.54 21.97
CA LYS A 39 -47.92 -14.29 21.33
C LYS A 39 -46.91 -13.16 21.58
N PHE A 40 -46.36 -13.09 22.79
CA PHE A 40 -45.33 -12.12 23.13
C PHE A 40 -44.04 -12.35 22.33
N VAL A 41 -43.56 -13.60 22.27
CA VAL A 41 -42.37 -13.96 21.48
C VAL A 41 -42.59 -13.67 19.99
N ALA A 42 -43.74 -14.06 19.44
CA ALA A 42 -44.10 -13.75 18.06
C ALA A 42 -44.14 -12.23 17.81
N GLY A 43 -44.71 -11.46 18.73
CA GLY A 43 -44.72 -10.00 18.67
C GLY A 43 -43.31 -9.40 18.67
N LEU A 44 -42.41 -9.92 19.50
CA LEU A 44 -41.01 -9.48 19.58
C LEU A 44 -40.25 -9.78 18.29
N VAL A 45 -40.46 -10.94 17.68
CA VAL A 45 -39.87 -11.30 16.38
C VAL A 45 -40.39 -10.36 15.28
N VAL A 46 -41.71 -10.14 15.21
CA VAL A 46 -42.30 -9.22 14.22
C VAL A 46 -41.77 -7.80 14.40
N PHE A 47 -41.68 -7.31 15.64
CA PHE A 47 -41.11 -5.99 15.93
C PHE A 47 -39.63 -5.88 15.52
N GLY A 48 -38.84 -6.93 15.76
CA GLY A 48 -37.45 -7.01 15.30
C GLY A 48 -37.34 -6.94 13.78
N ILE A 49 -38.19 -7.67 13.05
CA ILE A 49 -38.26 -7.64 11.58
C ILE A 49 -38.64 -6.24 11.09
N VAL A 50 -39.65 -5.59 11.70
CA VAL A 50 -40.06 -4.23 11.35
C VAL A 50 -38.90 -3.24 11.55
N THR A 51 -38.19 -3.35 12.67
CA THR A 51 -37.03 -2.51 12.97
C THR A 51 -35.91 -2.71 11.93
N MET A 52 -35.62 -3.96 11.57
CA MET A 52 -34.65 -4.28 10.51
C MET A 52 -35.04 -3.70 9.15
N ILE A 53 -36.31 -3.82 8.75
CA ILE A 53 -36.82 -3.22 7.51
C ILE A 53 -36.70 -1.70 7.55
N ALA A 54 -37.10 -1.07 8.66
CA ALA A 54 -36.99 0.38 8.84
C ALA A 54 -35.53 0.86 8.75
N MET A 55 -34.59 0.16 9.40
CA MET A 55 -33.16 0.47 9.31
C MET A 55 -32.62 0.27 7.90
N TYR A 56 -33.03 -0.78 7.19
CA TYR A 56 -32.62 -1.03 5.81
C TYR A 56 -33.13 0.08 4.87
N LEU A 57 -34.40 0.48 4.99
CA LEU A 57 -34.96 1.58 4.21
C LEU A 57 -34.30 2.92 4.54
N MET A 58 -34.04 3.19 5.81
CA MET A 58 -33.29 4.38 6.24
C MET A 58 -31.87 4.37 5.66
N PHE A 59 -31.19 3.22 5.67
CA PHE A 59 -29.87 3.06 5.08
C PHE A 59 -29.89 3.34 3.58
N LEU A 60 -30.85 2.79 2.83
CA LEU A 60 -31.02 3.10 1.41
C LEU A 60 -31.30 4.59 1.17
N PHE A 61 -32.11 5.22 2.02
CA PHE A 61 -32.39 6.65 1.94
C PHE A 61 -31.13 7.50 2.20
N PHE A 62 -30.39 7.19 3.26
CA PHE A 62 -29.14 7.88 3.58
C PHE A 62 -28.05 7.63 2.55
N GLN A 63 -27.89 6.42 2.02
CA GLN A 63 -26.97 6.15 0.92
C GLN A 63 -27.27 7.03 -0.30
N ARG A 64 -28.54 7.13 -0.71
CA ARG A 64 -28.94 8.01 -1.82
C ARG A 64 -28.61 9.48 -1.55
N ARG A 65 -28.80 9.94 -0.31
CA ARG A 65 -28.50 11.31 0.12
C ARG A 65 -26.99 11.57 0.21
N GLU A 66 -26.23 10.62 0.75
CA GLU A 66 -24.79 10.71 0.97
C GLU A 66 -24.04 10.67 -0.36
N GLN A 67 -24.42 9.80 -1.31
CA GLN A 67 -23.85 9.80 -2.66
C GLN A 67 -24.02 11.15 -3.39
N ALA A 68 -25.09 11.88 -3.11
CA ALA A 68 -25.28 13.24 -3.63
C ALA A 68 -24.45 14.29 -2.88
N ALA A 69 -24.13 14.05 -1.61
CA ALA A 69 -23.35 14.94 -0.75
C ALA A 69 -21.82 14.73 -0.87
N GLU A 70 -21.34 13.49 -1.00
CA GLU A 70 -19.93 13.12 -1.20
C GLU A 70 -19.35 13.71 -2.49
N ARG A 71 -20.19 13.92 -3.51
CA ARG A 71 -19.81 14.61 -4.75
C ARG A 71 -19.50 16.10 -4.56
N ARG A 72 -19.67 16.65 -3.36
CA ARG A 72 -19.08 17.94 -3.00
C ARG A 72 -17.83 17.66 -2.17
N PRO A 73 -16.65 17.47 -2.81
CA PRO A 73 -15.39 17.48 -2.09
C PRO A 73 -15.35 18.68 -1.15
N SER A 74 -14.99 18.45 0.11
CA SER A 74 -14.77 19.54 1.04
C SER A 74 -13.77 20.54 0.42
N PRO A 75 -14.02 21.86 0.48
CA PRO A 75 -13.11 22.86 -0.08
C PRO A 75 -11.71 22.85 0.57
N LEU A 76 -11.54 22.12 1.68
CA LEU A 76 -10.26 21.89 2.36
C LEU A 76 -9.68 20.50 2.10
N ALA A 77 -10.44 19.58 1.50
CA ALA A 77 -9.93 18.28 1.09
C ALA A 77 -9.12 18.44 -0.19
N ARG A 78 -7.90 18.98 -0.05
CA ARG A 78 -6.87 18.95 -1.10
C ARG A 78 -6.80 17.52 -1.65
N GLN A 79 -6.98 17.37 -2.96
CA GLN A 79 -7.03 16.07 -3.62
C GLN A 79 -5.67 15.78 -4.28
N GLY A 80 -5.24 14.52 -4.22
CA GLY A 80 -4.03 14.06 -4.92
C GLY A 80 -2.76 14.84 -4.56
N GLU A 81 -2.09 15.36 -5.59
CA GLU A 81 -0.83 16.12 -5.54
C GLU A 81 -0.85 17.33 -4.57
N GLU A 82 -2.02 17.91 -4.33
CA GLU A 82 -2.19 19.14 -3.56
C GLU A 82 -2.05 18.93 -2.04
N ARG A 83 -2.08 17.67 -1.56
CA ARG A 83 -1.71 17.31 -0.18
C ARG A 83 -0.21 17.23 0.02
N LEU A 84 0.55 17.06 -1.05
CA LEU A 84 1.96 16.76 -0.92
C LEU A 84 2.68 18.07 -0.56
N PRO A 85 3.67 18.00 0.33
CA PRO A 85 4.51 19.15 0.62
C PRO A 85 5.10 19.71 -0.69
N PRO A 86 5.30 21.05 -0.77
CA PRO A 86 6.00 21.65 -1.90
C PRO A 86 7.39 21.01 -2.04
N GLU A 87 7.91 20.98 -3.26
CA GLU A 87 9.26 20.45 -3.51
C GLU A 87 10.33 21.36 -2.86
N PRO A 88 11.45 20.82 -2.36
CA PRO A 88 11.92 19.42 -2.44
C PRO A 88 11.32 18.48 -1.38
N ARG A 89 10.95 17.26 -1.79
CA ARG A 89 10.38 16.22 -0.91
C ARG A 89 11.47 15.30 -0.36
N LEU A 90 11.18 14.60 0.73
CA LEU A 90 12.07 13.56 1.27
C LEU A 90 12.24 12.43 0.24
N GLN A 91 13.45 11.88 0.15
CA GLN A 91 13.71 10.69 -0.67
C GLN A 91 12.74 9.57 -0.28
N LEU A 92 12.23 8.83 -1.29
CA LEU A 92 11.20 7.80 -1.18
C LEU A 92 9.77 8.29 -0.89
N ALA A 93 9.57 9.56 -0.53
CA ALA A 93 8.24 10.06 -0.25
C ALA A 93 7.34 10.01 -1.51
N PRO A 94 6.01 9.90 -1.34
CA PRO A 94 5.07 9.94 -2.46
C PRO A 94 5.29 11.17 -3.37
N GLY A 95 5.41 10.89 -4.67
CA GLY A 95 5.70 11.85 -5.74
C GLY A 95 7.10 12.50 -5.71
N PHE A 96 8.02 11.96 -4.91
CA PHE A 96 9.45 12.23 -5.08
C PHE A 96 9.92 11.76 -6.47
N GLY A 97 10.78 12.54 -7.11
CA GLY A 97 11.29 12.21 -8.43
C GLY A 97 12.37 13.18 -8.90
N VAL A 98 13.07 12.79 -9.96
CA VAL A 98 14.12 13.59 -10.60
C VAL A 98 13.64 14.03 -11.98
N THR A 99 13.96 15.27 -12.35
CA THR A 99 13.73 15.77 -13.70
C THR A 99 15.03 15.63 -14.49
N THR A 100 14.97 14.83 -15.55
CA THR A 100 16.03 14.56 -16.53
C THR A 100 16.23 15.81 -17.41
N GLU A 101 17.40 15.99 -18.03
CA GLU A 101 17.68 17.18 -18.86
C GLU A 101 16.73 17.27 -20.08
N ASP A 102 16.24 16.12 -20.56
CA ASP A 102 15.20 16.02 -21.59
C ASP A 102 13.80 16.45 -21.11
N GLY A 103 13.67 16.99 -19.88
CA GLY A 103 12.42 17.47 -19.28
C GLY A 103 11.50 16.34 -18.78
N LYS A 104 11.90 15.09 -18.94
CA LYS A 104 11.14 13.93 -18.44
C LYS A 104 11.30 13.82 -16.91
N ARG A 105 10.18 13.69 -16.21
CA ARG A 105 10.19 13.40 -14.77
C ARG A 105 10.17 11.90 -14.52
N VAL A 106 11.14 11.41 -13.78
CA VAL A 106 11.25 10.00 -13.35
C VAL A 106 10.85 9.91 -11.88
N SER A 107 9.78 9.16 -11.60
CA SER A 107 9.33 8.92 -10.23
C SER A 107 10.33 8.02 -9.49
N LEU A 108 10.74 8.47 -8.31
CA LEU A 108 11.62 7.75 -7.39
C LEU A 108 10.95 7.61 -6.01
N ALA A 109 9.61 7.60 -6.00
CA ALA A 109 8.82 7.35 -4.82
C ALA A 109 8.78 5.85 -4.50
N TYR A 110 8.73 5.50 -3.22
CA TYR A 110 8.44 4.14 -2.81
C TYR A 110 6.94 3.88 -2.99
N ASP A 111 6.60 2.98 -3.93
CA ASP A 111 5.22 2.55 -4.18
C ASP A 111 5.10 1.03 -3.98
N PRO A 112 4.62 0.57 -2.81
CA PRO A 112 4.44 -0.86 -2.54
C PRO A 112 3.27 -1.48 -3.31
N ALA A 113 2.37 -0.67 -3.86
CA ALA A 113 1.21 -1.10 -4.64
C ALA A 113 1.42 -0.94 -6.16
N GLY A 114 2.56 -0.37 -6.58
CA GLY A 114 2.89 -0.11 -7.97
C GLY A 114 3.14 -1.40 -8.75
N GLU A 115 2.98 -1.30 -10.08
CA GLU A 115 3.23 -2.40 -11.04
C GLU A 115 4.65 -2.98 -10.93
N THR A 116 5.60 -2.16 -10.44
CA THR A 116 6.99 -2.55 -10.21
C THR A 116 7.33 -2.29 -8.75
N SER A 117 7.46 -3.34 -7.94
CA SER A 117 7.81 -3.25 -6.50
C SER A 117 9.28 -2.89 -6.23
N VAL A 118 9.90 -2.09 -7.10
CA VAL A 118 11.29 -1.67 -6.96
C VAL A 118 11.39 -0.60 -5.89
N VAL A 119 12.20 -0.87 -4.86
CA VAL A 119 12.54 0.12 -3.85
C VAL A 119 13.64 1.02 -4.40
N PRO A 120 13.40 2.32 -4.62
CA PRO A 120 14.44 3.24 -5.02
C PRO A 120 15.53 3.27 -3.95
N GLN A 121 16.79 3.29 -4.36
CA GLN A 121 17.92 3.42 -3.43
C GLN A 121 18.28 4.91 -3.26
N PRO A 122 18.97 5.32 -2.18
CA PRO A 122 19.36 6.73 -1.98
C PRO A 122 20.13 7.34 -3.16
N GLN A 123 20.95 6.53 -3.83
CA GLN A 123 21.72 6.92 -5.02
C GLN A 123 20.94 6.89 -6.35
N SER A 124 19.66 6.50 -6.36
CA SER A 124 18.88 6.32 -7.61
C SER A 124 18.80 7.57 -8.48
N GLU A 125 18.64 8.75 -7.88
CA GLU A 125 18.66 10.05 -8.57
C GLU A 125 19.93 10.23 -9.41
N TYR A 126 21.07 9.96 -8.78
CA TYR A 126 22.38 10.06 -9.41
C TYR A 126 22.51 9.09 -10.58
N TRP A 127 22.07 7.84 -10.42
CA TRP A 127 22.12 6.85 -11.50
C TRP A 127 21.24 7.24 -12.69
N THR A 128 20.04 7.78 -12.45
CA THR A 128 19.14 8.22 -13.54
C THR A 128 19.79 9.31 -14.39
N VAL A 129 20.34 10.34 -13.76
CA VAL A 129 21.01 11.44 -14.47
C VAL A 129 22.31 10.94 -15.13
N ARG A 130 23.06 10.08 -14.44
CA ARG A 130 24.31 9.51 -14.97
C ARG A 130 24.08 8.62 -16.19
N ASP A 131 23.02 7.82 -16.21
CA ASP A 131 22.70 6.95 -17.35
C ASP A 131 22.38 7.80 -18.58
N GLU A 132 21.57 8.84 -18.42
CA GLU A 132 21.30 9.83 -19.47
C GLU A 132 22.60 10.43 -20.02
N TRP A 133 23.47 10.95 -19.15
CA TRP A 133 24.75 11.52 -19.57
C TRP A 133 25.64 10.50 -20.26
N THR A 134 25.63 9.25 -19.82
CA THR A 134 26.41 8.18 -20.42
C THR A 134 25.91 7.87 -21.83
N GLN A 135 24.59 7.81 -22.02
CA GLN A 135 23.99 7.67 -23.35
C GLN A 135 24.33 8.87 -24.24
N LYS A 136 24.35 10.09 -23.67
CA LYS A 136 24.76 11.30 -24.39
C LYS A 136 26.24 11.25 -24.79
N LEU A 137 27.14 10.87 -23.90
CA LEU A 137 28.58 10.85 -24.18
C LEU A 137 29.00 9.76 -25.18
N ASN A 138 28.26 8.64 -25.21
CA ASN A 138 28.61 7.47 -26.02
C ASN A 138 27.86 7.38 -27.35
N GLY A 139 26.77 8.14 -27.51
CA GLY A 139 25.96 8.15 -28.73
C GLY A 139 26.22 9.37 -29.62
N TYR A 140 25.95 9.21 -30.92
CA TYR A 140 25.78 10.35 -31.83
C TYR A 140 24.42 11.03 -31.59
N GLY A 141 24.33 12.32 -31.90
CA GLY A 141 23.07 13.06 -31.82
C GLY A 141 23.18 14.44 -32.47
N TRP A 142 22.05 15.13 -32.61
CA TRP A 142 22.03 16.53 -33.05
C TRP A 142 22.08 17.46 -31.83
N VAL A 143 22.86 18.54 -31.94
CA VAL A 143 22.81 19.66 -30.98
C VAL A 143 21.94 20.77 -31.57
N ASP A 144 22.18 21.10 -32.84
CA ASP A 144 21.36 22.01 -33.63
C ASP A 144 21.31 21.46 -35.07
N GLU A 145 20.15 20.90 -35.43
CA GLU A 145 19.95 20.30 -36.74
C GLU A 145 19.90 21.35 -37.86
N GLN A 146 19.40 22.55 -37.57
CA GLN A 146 19.28 23.63 -38.55
C GLN A 146 20.65 24.25 -38.87
N ALA A 147 21.49 24.41 -37.86
CA ALA A 147 22.87 24.86 -38.02
C ALA A 147 23.84 23.74 -38.46
N GLY A 148 23.36 22.49 -38.58
CA GLY A 148 24.18 21.34 -38.97
C GLY A 148 25.20 20.93 -37.90
N THR A 149 24.97 21.27 -36.63
CA THR A 149 25.89 20.96 -35.52
C THR A 149 25.53 19.63 -34.87
N VAL A 150 26.43 18.65 -35.00
CA VAL A 150 26.27 17.30 -34.44
C VAL A 150 27.08 17.09 -33.16
N ARG A 151 26.55 16.26 -32.28
CA ARG A 151 27.26 15.64 -31.15
C ARG A 151 27.92 14.35 -31.63
N VAL A 152 29.21 14.22 -31.36
CA VAL A 152 30.02 13.02 -31.67
C VAL A 152 30.43 12.37 -30.34
N PRO A 153 30.45 11.02 -30.24
CA PRO A 153 30.95 10.32 -29.06
C PRO A 153 32.37 10.76 -28.71
N ILE A 154 32.68 10.85 -27.42
CA ILE A 154 33.93 11.46 -26.97
C ILE A 154 35.18 10.72 -27.47
N ASP A 155 35.10 9.39 -27.60
CA ASP A 155 36.19 8.57 -28.13
C ASP A 155 36.48 8.89 -29.61
N GLU A 156 35.43 9.08 -30.40
CA GLU A 156 35.54 9.44 -31.82
C GLU A 156 36.01 10.89 -31.98
N ALA A 157 35.52 11.81 -31.14
CA ALA A 157 36.01 13.18 -31.10
C ALA A 157 37.51 13.23 -30.80
N MET A 158 37.99 12.43 -29.83
CA MET A 158 39.41 12.31 -29.50
C MET A 158 40.22 11.79 -30.69
N ARG A 159 39.73 10.73 -31.36
CA ARG A 159 40.39 10.15 -32.54
C ARG A 159 40.53 11.18 -33.67
N VAL A 160 39.43 11.86 -34.02
CA VAL A 160 39.42 12.88 -35.07
C VAL A 160 40.32 14.06 -34.71
N TYR A 161 40.34 14.46 -33.43
CA TYR A 161 41.21 15.53 -32.95
C TYR A 161 42.70 15.17 -33.09
N LEU A 162 43.10 13.98 -32.64
CA LEU A 162 44.49 13.51 -32.74
C LEU A 162 44.93 13.38 -34.20
N GLN A 163 44.09 12.83 -35.08
CA GLN A 163 44.36 12.72 -36.51
C GLN A 163 44.61 14.11 -37.14
N ARG A 164 43.78 15.10 -36.77
CA ARG A 164 43.94 16.48 -37.25
C ARG A 164 45.24 17.12 -36.75
N GLN A 165 45.65 16.84 -35.51
CA GLN A 165 46.92 17.36 -34.96
C GLN A 165 48.14 16.74 -35.69
N GLN A 166 48.10 15.45 -35.99
CA GLN A 166 49.17 14.78 -36.76
C GLN A 166 49.28 15.31 -38.20
N ALA A 167 48.16 15.53 -38.88
CA ALA A 167 48.16 16.11 -40.23
C ALA A 167 48.76 17.53 -40.24
N LYS A 168 48.45 18.35 -39.23
CA LYS A 168 49.02 19.70 -39.08
C LYS A 168 50.53 19.68 -38.84
N SER A 169 51.04 18.76 -38.02
CA SER A 169 52.48 18.66 -37.77
C SER A 169 53.26 18.16 -39.00
N GLN A 170 52.69 17.25 -39.79
CA GLN A 170 53.30 16.81 -41.05
C GLN A 170 53.36 17.92 -42.11
N GLY A 171 52.30 18.75 -42.22
CA GLY A 171 52.29 19.90 -43.13
C GLY A 171 53.34 20.96 -42.80
N GLN A 172 53.68 21.12 -41.51
CA GLN A 172 54.74 22.03 -41.07
C GLN A 172 56.16 21.51 -41.36
N GLN A 173 56.38 20.18 -41.31
CA GLN A 173 57.67 19.59 -41.67
C GLN A 173 57.96 19.67 -43.17
N GLN A 174 56.94 19.61 -44.03
CA GLN A 174 57.11 19.74 -45.49
C GLN A 174 57.27 21.20 -45.96
N GLN A 175 56.91 22.19 -45.14
CA GLN A 175 57.09 23.61 -45.46
C GLN A 175 58.41 24.21 -44.94
N GLN A 176 59.28 23.41 -44.33
CA GLN A 176 60.63 23.85 -43.98
C GLN A 176 61.47 23.87 -45.28
N PRO A 177 61.84 25.05 -45.82
CA PRO A 177 62.51 25.11 -47.10
C PRO A 177 63.91 24.51 -46.93
N ASN A 178 64.30 23.63 -47.85
CA ASN A 178 65.69 23.21 -48.01
C ASN A 178 66.56 24.45 -48.10
N GLY A 179 67.29 24.75 -47.02
CA GLY A 179 68.25 25.84 -46.99
C GLY A 179 69.33 25.61 -48.04
N PRO A 180 69.84 26.67 -48.69
CA PRO A 180 70.72 26.55 -49.85
C PRO A 180 72.00 25.79 -49.49
N SER A 181 72.27 24.72 -50.24
CA SER A 181 73.57 24.05 -50.28
C SER A 181 74.61 25.04 -50.80
N LYS A 182 75.49 25.52 -49.90
CA LYS A 182 76.68 26.26 -50.31
C LYS A 182 77.72 25.31 -50.93
N PRO A 183 78.47 25.79 -51.94
CA PRO A 183 79.43 25.00 -52.71
C PRO A 183 80.67 24.58 -51.91
#